data_AF-A0A5D3CPI6-F1
#
_entry.id   AF-A0A5D3CPI6-F1
#
_cell.length_a   1.000
_cell.length_b   1.000
_cell.length_c   1.000
_cell.angle_alpha   90.00
_cell.angle_beta   90.00
_cell.angle_gamma   90.00
#
_symmetry.space_group_name_H-M   'P 1'
#
loop_
_entity.id
_entity.type
_entity.pdbx_description
1 polymer ?
#
loop_
_entity_poly.entity_id
_entity_poly.type
_entity_poly.pdbx_seq_one_letter_code
_entity_poly.pdbx_strand_id
1 'polypeptide(L)'
;MCVDSRAINRIVVKYRFPIPRINDLLDQLGGALIFSKIDLRSGYLQIRIRPGDEWKTAFKTNEGLFKWLVMPFGLSNAPSTFMRLMNQVLHPFLNKFVIVYFDDILDFSRTLDEHHLHLQQLFEALAKNELYINLKKCIFCVEEIAFLGFIIRKNHILMDEKKVEAIKNWPIPTSVKEVQAFVGLASFYRKFIHNFITIAAPIMDCLKKGSFLWGNKRQDSFELLKEKLSNNPILELPDFSQPFEVAVDACGTGIGSFLSQTGHPIEFFSEKLCPSRQTWSTYEQEMYALVRALK
;
A
#
# COMPACT_ATOMS: atom_id res chain seq x y z
N MET A 1 -19.51 17.14 -9.39
CA MET A 1 -20.39 17.55 -8.27
C MET A 1 -19.99 16.74 -7.04
N CYS A 2 -19.74 17.39 -5.89
CA CYS A 2 -19.39 16.72 -4.64
C CYS A 2 -20.51 16.97 -3.62
N VAL A 3 -21.06 15.91 -3.02
CA VAL A 3 -22.15 16.01 -2.03
C VAL A 3 -21.55 15.77 -0.64
N ASP A 4 -21.83 16.67 0.30
CA ASP A 4 -21.38 16.52 1.67
C ASP A 4 -22.08 15.36 2.38
N SER A 5 -21.41 14.21 2.37
CA SER A 5 -21.92 12.96 2.95
C SER A 5 -21.56 12.81 4.44
N ARG A 6 -21.02 13.83 5.11
CA ARG A 6 -20.60 13.72 6.53
C ARG A 6 -21.76 13.45 7.48
N ALA A 7 -22.96 13.92 7.18
CA ALA A 7 -24.15 13.66 8.01
C ALA A 7 -24.58 12.19 7.91
N ILE A 8 -24.72 11.67 6.68
CA ILE A 8 -25.09 10.26 6.46
C ILE A 8 -24.01 9.30 6.99
N ASN A 9 -22.74 9.63 6.79
CA ASN A 9 -21.63 8.79 7.26
C ASN A 9 -21.57 8.64 8.79
N ARG A 10 -22.21 9.54 9.55
CA ARG A 10 -22.30 9.45 11.01
C ARG A 10 -23.38 8.49 11.49
N ILE A 11 -24.46 8.32 10.73
CA ILE A 11 -25.60 7.47 11.10
C ILE A 11 -25.52 6.06 10.51
N VAL A 12 -24.71 5.88 9.46
CA VAL A 12 -24.53 4.57 8.81
C VAL A 12 -23.59 3.69 9.63
N VAL A 13 -23.99 2.43 9.83
CA VAL A 13 -23.15 1.40 10.44
C VAL A 13 -21.94 1.15 9.54
N LYS A 14 -20.74 1.31 10.09
CA LYS A 14 -19.48 1.18 9.35
C LYS A 14 -19.24 -0.29 8.98
N TYR A 15 -19.27 -0.58 7.68
CA TYR A 15 -18.91 -1.88 7.15
C TYR A 15 -17.40 -1.89 6.86
N ARG A 16 -16.67 -2.83 7.46
CA ARG A 16 -15.23 -2.98 7.30
C ARG A 16 -14.95 -4.29 6.58
N PHE A 17 -14.84 -4.24 5.26
CA PHE A 17 -14.37 -5.40 4.50
C PHE A 17 -12.86 -5.57 4.72
N PRO A 18 -12.34 -6.81 4.86
CA PRO A 18 -10.90 -7.03 5.00
C PRO A 18 -10.18 -6.58 3.74
N ILE A 19 -9.31 -5.58 3.88
CA ILE A 19 -8.49 -5.07 2.78
C ILE A 19 -7.11 -5.72 2.91
N PRO A 20 -6.59 -6.38 1.86
CA PRO A 20 -5.27 -6.97 1.87
C PRO A 20 -4.20 -5.89 2.05
N ARG A 21 -3.08 -6.24 2.69
CA ARG A 21 -1.96 -5.31 2.79
C ARG A 21 -1.28 -5.22 1.43
N ILE A 22 -0.76 -4.04 1.12
CA ILE A 22 -0.11 -3.79 -0.17
C ILE A 22 1.12 -4.70 -0.35
N ASN A 23 1.88 -4.95 0.72
CA ASN A 23 3.03 -5.87 0.65
C ASN A 23 2.59 -7.29 0.27
N ASP A 24 1.59 -7.84 0.96
CA ASP A 24 1.05 -9.17 0.66
C ASP A 24 0.58 -9.30 -0.80
N LEU A 25 0.08 -8.22 -1.41
CA LEU A 25 -0.28 -8.18 -2.82
C LEU A 25 0.94 -8.15 -3.74
N LEU A 26 1.96 -7.36 -3.38
CA LEU A 26 3.19 -7.26 -4.18
C LEU A 26 3.97 -8.57 -4.18
N ASP A 27 4.01 -9.29 -3.06
CA ASP A 27 4.74 -10.56 -2.94
C ASP A 27 4.20 -11.65 -3.88
N GLN A 28 2.95 -11.55 -4.32
CA GLN A 28 2.34 -12.47 -5.29
C GLN A 28 2.89 -12.30 -6.72
N LEU A 29 3.57 -11.18 -6.99
CA LEU A 29 4.11 -10.86 -8.31
C LEU A 29 5.42 -11.60 -8.62
N GLY A 30 5.93 -12.41 -7.69
CA GLY A 30 7.14 -13.20 -7.88
C GLY A 30 7.11 -14.06 -9.14
N GLY A 31 8.08 -13.85 -10.03
CA GLY A 31 8.22 -14.57 -11.30
C GLY A 31 7.40 -13.98 -12.46
N ALA A 32 6.63 -12.91 -12.26
CA ALA A 32 5.89 -12.26 -13.34
C ALA A 32 6.80 -11.36 -14.20
N LEU A 33 6.59 -11.41 -15.51
CA LEU A 33 7.36 -10.67 -16.50
C LEU A 33 6.53 -9.65 -17.28
N ILE A 34 5.22 -9.89 -17.40
CA ILE A 34 4.30 -9.07 -18.19
C ILE A 34 3.13 -8.66 -17.31
N PHE A 35 2.77 -7.38 -17.39
CA PHE A 35 1.75 -6.77 -16.58
C PHE A 35 0.75 -5.99 -17.43
N SER A 36 -0.50 -5.96 -16.98
CA SER A 36 -1.55 -5.09 -17.48
C SER A 36 -2.29 -4.46 -16.31
N LYS A 37 -2.48 -3.14 -16.36
CA LYS A 37 -3.28 -2.40 -15.39
C LYS A 37 -4.61 -2.03 -16.02
N ILE A 38 -5.69 -2.46 -15.38
CA ILE A 38 -7.06 -2.18 -15.78
C ILE A 38 -7.68 -1.22 -14.77
N ASP A 39 -8.19 -0.09 -15.29
CA ASP A 39 -8.89 0.92 -14.51
C ASP A 39 -10.38 0.89 -14.84
N LEU A 40 -11.23 0.88 -13.82
CA LEU A 40 -12.68 0.87 -13.97
C LEU A 40 -13.22 2.30 -14.15
N ARG A 41 -14.19 2.47 -15.05
CA ARG A 41 -14.80 3.78 -15.31
C ARG A 41 -15.65 4.23 -14.13
N SER A 42 -15.12 5.12 -13.29
CA SER A 42 -15.84 5.64 -12.12
C SER A 42 -16.41 4.50 -11.25
N GLY A 43 -15.54 3.60 -10.78
CA GLY A 43 -15.89 2.30 -10.19
C GLY A 43 -17.13 2.33 -9.28
N TYR A 44 -17.20 3.25 -8.31
CA TYR A 44 -18.35 3.35 -7.41
C TYR A 44 -19.69 3.62 -8.12
N LEU A 45 -19.69 4.44 -9.18
CA LEU A 45 -20.90 4.77 -9.93
C LEU A 45 -21.46 3.60 -10.74
N GLN A 46 -20.73 2.48 -10.83
CA GLN A 46 -21.22 1.26 -11.47
C GLN A 46 -22.05 0.39 -10.52
N ILE A 47 -21.98 0.66 -9.20
CA ILE A 47 -22.70 -0.11 -8.19
C ILE A 47 -24.03 0.57 -7.88
N ARG A 48 -25.14 -0.15 -8.06
CA ARG A 48 -26.47 0.36 -7.67
C ARG A 48 -26.61 0.43 -6.16
N ILE A 49 -27.24 1.51 -5.69
CA ILE A 49 -27.70 1.58 -4.29
C ILE A 49 -28.82 0.56 -4.13
N ARG A 50 -28.89 -0.06 -2.95
CA ARG A 50 -29.95 -0.99 -2.61
C ARG A 50 -31.33 -0.32 -2.77
N PRO A 51 -32.29 -0.97 -3.44
CA PRO A 51 -33.66 -0.46 -3.52
C PRO A 51 -34.24 -0.17 -2.13
N GLY A 52 -34.75 1.04 -1.92
CA GLY A 52 -35.26 1.54 -0.65
C GLY A 52 -34.27 2.36 0.18
N ASP A 53 -32.98 2.37 -0.18
CA ASP A 53 -31.95 3.17 0.48
C ASP A 53 -31.55 4.43 -0.32
N GLU A 54 -32.07 4.62 -1.54
CA GLU A 54 -31.67 5.73 -2.43
C GLU A 54 -31.99 7.11 -1.83
N TRP A 55 -33.10 7.22 -1.10
CA TRP A 55 -33.53 8.48 -0.47
C TRP A 55 -32.52 9.01 0.56
N LYS A 56 -31.70 8.13 1.14
CA LYS A 56 -30.64 8.52 2.09
C LYS A 56 -29.57 9.36 1.40
N THR A 57 -29.39 9.18 0.10
CA THR A 57 -28.42 9.92 -0.72
C THR A 57 -29.03 11.15 -1.40
N ALA A 58 -30.21 11.59 -0.98
CA ALA A 58 -30.83 12.77 -1.55
C ALA A 58 -30.01 14.04 -1.28
N PHE A 59 -29.93 14.91 -2.28
CA PHE A 59 -29.24 16.20 -2.23
C PHE A 59 -30.05 17.26 -2.97
N LYS A 60 -29.92 18.52 -2.52
CA LYS A 60 -30.64 19.66 -3.09
C LYS A 60 -29.72 20.48 -3.98
N THR A 61 -30.21 20.87 -5.15
CA THR A 61 -29.61 21.89 -6.03
C THR A 61 -30.60 23.04 -6.20
N ASN A 62 -30.20 24.08 -6.94
CA ASN A 62 -31.10 25.19 -7.27
C ASN A 62 -32.26 24.76 -8.17
N GLU A 63 -32.15 23.59 -8.82
CA GLU A 63 -33.12 23.06 -9.77
C GLU A 63 -34.08 22.04 -9.12
N GLY A 64 -33.79 21.56 -7.91
CA GLY A 64 -34.66 20.61 -7.22
C GLY A 64 -33.96 19.70 -6.22
N LEU A 65 -34.71 18.68 -5.79
CA LEU A 65 -34.20 17.60 -4.94
C LEU A 65 -33.93 16.38 -5.80
N PHE A 66 -32.68 15.93 -5.81
CA PHE A 66 -32.24 14.76 -6.56
C PHE A 66 -31.76 13.69 -5.59
N LYS A 67 -31.67 12.44 -6.06
CA LYS A 67 -31.11 11.32 -5.30
C LYS A 67 -30.20 10.51 -6.20
N TRP A 68 -29.20 9.86 -5.62
CA TRP A 68 -28.36 8.93 -6.36
C TRP A 68 -29.05 7.57 -6.49
N LEU A 69 -28.95 6.97 -7.67
CA LEU A 69 -29.36 5.57 -7.91
C LEU A 69 -28.18 4.60 -7.87
N VAL A 70 -26.98 5.14 -8.06
CA VAL A 70 -25.70 4.45 -8.00
C VAL A 70 -24.87 5.03 -6.87
N MET A 71 -23.88 4.29 -6.39
CA MET A 71 -23.12 4.64 -5.19
C MET A 71 -22.23 5.87 -5.45
N PRO A 72 -22.53 7.04 -4.85
CA PRO A 72 -21.72 8.24 -5.06
C PRO A 72 -20.42 8.18 -4.27
N PHE A 73 -19.44 8.96 -4.72
CA PHE A 73 -18.24 9.25 -3.94
C PHE A 73 -18.59 9.94 -2.62
N GLY A 74 -17.84 9.63 -1.55
CA GLY A 74 -17.99 10.26 -0.24
C GLY A 74 -18.76 9.44 0.79
N LEU A 75 -19.43 8.34 0.39
CA LEU A 75 -20.04 7.41 1.35
C LEU A 75 -18.97 6.57 2.07
N SER A 76 -19.08 6.45 3.39
CA SER A 76 -18.09 5.76 4.24
C SER A 76 -17.90 4.28 3.90
N ASN A 77 -18.97 3.60 3.46
CA ASN A 77 -18.93 2.18 3.14
C ASN A 77 -18.62 1.90 1.66
N ALA A 78 -18.56 2.92 0.79
CA ALA A 78 -18.37 2.72 -0.64
C ALA A 78 -17.10 1.91 -1.00
N PRO A 79 -15.92 2.20 -0.41
CA PRO A 79 -14.72 1.43 -0.70
C PRO A 79 -14.83 -0.04 -0.29
N SER A 80 -15.45 -0.32 0.87
CA SER A 80 -15.62 -1.70 1.36
C SER A 80 -16.61 -2.50 0.51
N THR A 81 -17.70 -1.87 0.09
CA THR A 81 -18.68 -2.50 -0.82
C THR A 81 -18.03 -2.81 -2.17
N PHE A 82 -17.23 -1.88 -2.68
CA PHE A 82 -16.51 -2.07 -3.94
C PHE A 82 -15.49 -3.21 -3.86
N MET A 83 -14.67 -3.23 -2.81
CA MET A 83 -13.72 -4.33 -2.58
C MET A 83 -14.42 -5.68 -2.47
N ARG A 84 -15.56 -5.75 -1.79
CA ARG A 84 -16.35 -6.97 -1.71
C ARG A 84 -16.83 -7.43 -3.10
N LEU A 85 -17.38 -6.51 -3.90
CA LEU A 85 -17.84 -6.82 -5.26
C LEU A 85 -16.69 -7.36 -6.10
N MET A 86 -15.56 -6.65 -6.13
CA MET A 86 -14.38 -7.10 -6.89
C MET A 86 -13.89 -8.46 -6.42
N ASN A 87 -13.88 -8.69 -5.10
CA ASN A 87 -13.51 -10.00 -4.55
C ASN A 87 -14.45 -11.11 -5.01
N GLN A 88 -15.75 -10.85 -5.14
CA GLN A 88 -16.72 -11.84 -5.62
C GLN A 88 -16.60 -12.09 -7.12
N VAL A 89 -16.45 -11.03 -7.92
CA VAL A 89 -16.36 -11.12 -9.40
C VAL A 89 -15.07 -11.80 -9.83
N LEU A 90 -13.96 -11.46 -9.18
CA LEU A 90 -12.62 -11.91 -9.57
C LEU A 90 -12.10 -13.06 -8.70
N HIS A 91 -12.90 -13.57 -7.76
CA HIS A 91 -12.55 -14.70 -6.89
C HIS A 91 -11.82 -15.86 -7.59
N PRO A 92 -12.23 -16.30 -8.80
CA PRO A 92 -11.56 -17.43 -9.47
C PRO A 92 -10.09 -17.15 -9.86
N PHE A 93 -9.72 -15.87 -9.96
CA PHE A 93 -8.45 -15.37 -10.50
C PHE A 93 -7.55 -14.71 -9.45
N LEU A 94 -8.12 -14.33 -8.30
CA LEU A 94 -7.38 -13.79 -7.16
C LEU A 94 -6.30 -14.78 -6.69
N ASN A 95 -5.14 -14.23 -6.30
CA ASN A 95 -3.97 -14.99 -5.87
C ASN A 95 -3.41 -15.97 -6.92
N LYS A 96 -3.80 -15.83 -8.20
CA LYS A 96 -3.26 -16.61 -9.32
C LYS A 96 -2.56 -15.71 -10.33
N PHE A 97 -3.33 -14.81 -10.94
CA PHE A 97 -2.83 -13.90 -11.98
C PHE A 97 -3.46 -12.51 -11.90
N VAL A 98 -4.41 -12.29 -10.99
CA VAL A 98 -5.06 -10.98 -10.76
C VAL A 98 -4.87 -10.54 -9.31
N ILE A 99 -4.47 -9.28 -9.16
CA ILE A 99 -4.49 -8.53 -7.90
C ILE A 99 -5.48 -7.37 -8.04
N VAL A 100 -6.26 -7.13 -6.99
CA VAL A 100 -7.23 -6.04 -6.96
C VAL A 100 -7.05 -5.20 -5.71
N TYR A 101 -6.99 -3.88 -5.89
CA TYR A 101 -6.97 -2.93 -4.79
C TYR A 101 -7.79 -1.69 -5.15
N PHE A 102 -9.00 -1.65 -4.60
CA PHE A 102 -10.07 -0.73 -5.00
C PHE A 102 -10.23 -0.74 -6.53
N ASP A 103 -10.22 0.43 -7.17
CA ASP A 103 -10.45 0.60 -8.61
C ASP A 103 -9.27 0.12 -9.47
N ASP A 104 -8.09 -0.14 -8.87
CA ASP A 104 -6.91 -0.61 -9.57
C ASP A 104 -6.90 -2.15 -9.64
N ILE A 105 -7.02 -2.70 -10.85
CA ILE A 105 -6.87 -4.13 -11.15
C ILE A 105 -5.54 -4.34 -11.86
N LEU A 106 -4.73 -5.27 -11.38
CA LEU A 106 -3.48 -5.67 -11.99
C LEU A 106 -3.56 -7.12 -12.43
N ASP A 107 -3.33 -7.35 -13.71
CA ASP A 107 -3.15 -8.66 -14.31
C ASP A 107 -1.66 -8.89 -14.56
N PHE A 108 -1.15 -10.06 -14.20
CA PHE A 108 0.28 -10.38 -14.30
C PHE A 108 0.49 -11.81 -14.79
N SER A 109 1.56 -12.04 -15.56
CA SER A 109 1.82 -13.34 -16.20
C SER A 109 3.30 -13.54 -16.49
N ARG A 110 3.70 -14.79 -16.76
CA ARG A 110 5.09 -15.15 -17.09
C ARG A 110 5.38 -15.03 -18.57
N THR A 111 4.39 -15.37 -19.41
CA THR A 111 4.51 -15.34 -20.87
C THR A 111 3.39 -14.52 -21.50
N LEU A 112 3.60 -14.05 -22.73
CA LEU A 112 2.62 -13.24 -23.46
C LEU A 112 1.36 -14.06 -23.78
N ASP A 113 1.52 -15.34 -24.13
CA ASP A 113 0.42 -16.23 -24.48
C ASP A 113 -0.50 -16.49 -23.28
N GLU A 114 0.07 -16.77 -22.10
CA GLU A 114 -0.69 -16.85 -20.84
C GLU A 114 -1.40 -15.54 -20.54
N HIS A 115 -0.72 -14.40 -20.75
CA HIS A 115 -1.28 -13.09 -20.47
C HIS A 115 -2.50 -12.77 -21.35
N HIS A 116 -2.48 -13.17 -22.61
CA HIS A 116 -3.64 -13.05 -23.49
C HIS A 116 -4.84 -13.87 -22.98
N LEU A 117 -4.62 -15.10 -22.51
CA LEU A 117 -5.66 -15.94 -21.94
C LEU A 117 -6.23 -15.34 -20.64
N HIS A 118 -5.36 -14.83 -19.77
CA HIS A 118 -5.74 -14.18 -18.52
C HIS A 118 -6.59 -12.93 -18.76
N LEU A 119 -6.17 -12.05 -19.68
CA LEU A 119 -6.94 -10.86 -20.06
C LEU A 119 -8.31 -11.24 -20.64
N GLN A 120 -8.38 -12.29 -21.46
CA GLN A 120 -9.66 -12.76 -21.98
C GLN A 120 -10.61 -13.20 -20.86
N GLN A 121 -10.15 -14.03 -19.93
CA GLN A 121 -10.94 -14.50 -18.78
C GLN A 121 -11.39 -13.33 -17.89
N LEU A 122 -10.49 -12.37 -17.67
CA LEU A 122 -10.75 -11.18 -16.87
C LEU A 122 -11.83 -10.30 -17.53
N PHE A 123 -11.73 -10.04 -18.83
CA PHE A 123 -12.74 -9.25 -19.55
C PHE A 123 -14.08 -9.95 -19.65
N GLU A 124 -14.11 -11.27 -19.84
CA GLU A 124 -15.35 -12.06 -19.82
C GLU A 124 -16.05 -11.94 -18.45
N ALA A 125 -15.30 -12.00 -17.35
CA ALA A 125 -15.85 -11.85 -16.00
C ALA A 125 -16.37 -10.43 -15.74
N LEU A 126 -15.65 -9.39 -16.19
CA LEU A 126 -16.09 -8.00 -16.07
C LEU A 126 -17.35 -7.75 -16.91
N ALA A 127 -17.38 -8.22 -18.17
CA ALA A 127 -18.53 -8.08 -19.06
C ALA A 127 -19.78 -8.77 -18.52
N LYS A 128 -19.64 -9.99 -17.98
CA LYS A 128 -20.74 -10.74 -17.36
C LYS A 128 -21.37 -10.02 -16.17
N ASN A 129 -20.58 -9.20 -15.46
CA ASN A 129 -21.05 -8.42 -14.31
C ASN A 129 -21.31 -6.95 -14.66
N GLU A 130 -21.38 -6.61 -15.96
CA GLU A 130 -21.65 -5.25 -16.46
C GLU A 130 -20.68 -4.20 -15.89
N LEU A 131 -19.42 -4.58 -15.68
CA LEU A 131 -18.36 -3.69 -15.23
C LEU A 131 -17.59 -3.13 -16.42
N TYR A 132 -17.56 -1.80 -16.50
CA TYR A 132 -17.00 -1.06 -17.62
C TYR A 132 -15.62 -0.50 -17.29
N ILE A 133 -14.66 -0.78 -18.16
CA ILE A 133 -13.29 -0.28 -18.05
C ILE A 133 -13.12 1.10 -18.71
N ASN A 134 -12.16 1.86 -18.23
CA ASN A 134 -11.74 3.12 -18.83
C ASN A 134 -10.49 2.90 -19.68
N LEU A 135 -10.68 2.59 -20.96
CA LEU A 135 -9.60 2.26 -21.90
C LEU A 135 -8.47 3.30 -21.92
N LYS A 136 -8.76 4.59 -21.74
CA LYS A 136 -7.75 5.65 -21.77
C LYS A 136 -6.74 5.59 -20.61
N LYS A 137 -7.11 4.94 -19.51
CA LYS A 137 -6.28 4.79 -18.31
C LYS A 137 -5.75 3.37 -18.12
N CYS A 138 -6.19 2.43 -18.97
CA CYS A 138 -5.68 1.07 -18.96
C CYS A 138 -4.31 1.02 -19.66
N ILE A 139 -3.45 0.14 -19.18
CA ILE A 139 -2.13 -0.13 -19.73
C ILE A 139 -2.06 -1.64 -19.96
N PHE A 140 -1.64 -2.09 -21.13
CA PHE A 140 -1.65 -3.51 -21.49
C PHE A 140 -0.27 -4.01 -21.90
N CYS A 141 0.02 -5.25 -21.52
CA CYS A 141 1.18 -6.04 -21.96
C CYS A 141 2.52 -5.31 -21.85
N VAL A 142 2.81 -4.72 -20.70
CA VAL A 142 4.07 -4.00 -20.43
C VAL A 142 4.98 -4.80 -19.51
N GLU A 143 6.30 -4.61 -19.63
CA GLU A 143 7.29 -5.23 -18.73
C GLU A 143 7.51 -4.46 -17.43
N GLU A 144 7.07 -3.19 -17.41
CA GLU A 144 7.19 -2.28 -16.28
C GLU A 144 5.89 -1.52 -16.07
N ILE A 145 5.42 -1.45 -14.82
CA ILE A 145 4.13 -0.81 -14.50
C ILE A 145 4.12 -0.13 -13.13
N ALA A 146 3.47 1.03 -13.06
CA ALA A 146 3.22 1.72 -11.79
C ALA A 146 1.94 1.20 -11.12
N PHE A 147 2.07 0.61 -9.94
CA PHE A 147 0.96 0.03 -9.17
C PHE A 147 1.13 0.32 -7.67
N LEU A 148 0.08 0.84 -7.02
CA LEU A 148 0.03 1.12 -5.57
C LEU A 148 1.19 1.97 -5.01
N GLY A 149 1.77 2.86 -5.84
CA GLY A 149 2.89 3.72 -5.44
C GLY A 149 4.27 3.09 -5.64
N PHE A 150 4.33 1.90 -6.25
CA PHE A 150 5.55 1.20 -6.63
C PHE A 150 5.63 1.06 -8.15
N ILE A 151 6.85 0.96 -8.66
CA ILE A 151 7.13 0.57 -10.03
C ILE A 151 7.53 -0.90 -9.98
N ILE A 152 6.77 -1.76 -10.65
CA ILE A 152 7.06 -3.19 -10.74
C ILE A 152 7.75 -3.43 -12.07
N ARG A 153 8.92 -4.08 -12.04
CA ARG A 153 9.70 -4.42 -13.24
C ARG A 153 10.39 -5.76 -13.05
N LYS A 154 10.14 -6.75 -13.91
CA LYS A 154 10.86 -8.05 -14.00
C LYS A 154 11.47 -8.54 -12.67
N ASN A 155 10.66 -9.09 -11.76
CA ASN A 155 11.08 -9.55 -10.42
C ASN A 155 11.65 -8.48 -9.46
N HIS A 156 11.52 -7.19 -9.77
CA HIS A 156 11.96 -6.10 -8.89
C HIS A 156 10.79 -5.17 -8.57
N ILE A 157 10.82 -4.63 -7.36
CA ILE A 157 9.96 -3.55 -6.91
C ILE A 157 10.84 -2.32 -6.73
N LEU A 158 10.46 -1.24 -7.39
CA LEU A 158 11.06 0.07 -7.25
C LEU A 158 10.09 1.06 -6.61
N MET A 159 10.64 2.08 -5.98
CA MET A 159 9.86 3.26 -5.60
C MET A 159 9.55 4.13 -6.82
N ASP A 160 8.36 4.74 -6.86
CA ASP A 160 8.02 5.73 -7.88
C ASP A 160 8.99 6.93 -7.80
N GLU A 161 9.65 7.25 -8.91
CA GLU A 161 10.61 8.37 -9.01
C GLU A 161 10.00 9.69 -8.55
N LYS A 162 8.72 9.93 -8.84
CA LYS A 162 8.01 11.15 -8.39
C LYS A 162 7.91 11.22 -6.87
N LYS A 163 7.79 10.08 -6.21
CA LYS A 163 7.76 9.98 -4.74
C LYS A 163 9.15 10.16 -4.16
N VAL A 164 10.16 9.59 -4.81
CA VAL A 164 11.57 9.79 -4.45
C VAL A 164 11.95 11.28 -4.55
N GLU A 165 11.60 11.95 -5.64
CA GLU A 165 11.82 13.39 -5.81
C GLU A 165 11.09 14.22 -4.74
N ALA A 166 9.83 13.88 -4.44
CA ALA A 166 9.07 14.55 -3.40
C ALA A 166 9.72 14.39 -2.02
N ILE A 167 10.30 13.23 -1.72
CA ILE A 167 11.06 12.99 -0.47
C ILE A 167 12.34 13.82 -0.46
N LYS A 168 13.09 13.83 -1.57
CA LYS A 168 14.34 14.58 -1.71
C LYS A 168 14.12 16.09 -1.52
N ASN A 169 13.03 16.62 -2.03
CA ASN A 169 12.66 18.03 -1.92
C ASN A 169 11.79 18.34 -0.70
N TRP A 170 11.55 17.37 0.19
CA TRP A 170 10.69 17.57 1.35
C TRP A 170 11.28 18.65 2.29
N PRO A 171 10.49 19.66 2.68
CA PRO A 171 10.95 20.74 3.55
C PRO A 171 11.20 20.23 4.97
N ILE A 172 12.09 20.90 5.70
CA ILE A 172 12.35 20.57 7.10
C ILE A 172 11.05 20.76 7.90
N PRO A 173 10.55 19.73 8.61
CA PRO A 173 9.33 19.85 9.40
C PRO A 173 9.49 20.90 10.50
N THR A 174 8.52 21.81 10.58
CA THR A 174 8.43 22.86 11.61
C THR A 174 7.32 22.61 12.63
N SER A 175 6.46 21.63 12.36
CA SER A 175 5.32 21.28 13.19
C SER A 175 5.19 19.77 13.40
N VAL A 176 4.53 19.39 14.49
CA VAL A 176 4.22 17.97 14.78
C VAL A 176 3.40 17.33 13.64
N LYS A 177 2.51 18.10 12.99
CA LYS A 177 1.71 17.61 11.87
C LYS A 177 2.57 17.29 10.65
N GLU A 178 3.56 18.14 10.34
CA GLU A 178 4.50 17.89 9.24
C GLU A 178 5.39 16.67 9.53
N VAL A 179 5.83 16.50 10.78
CA VAL A 179 6.56 15.29 11.20
C VAL A 179 5.70 14.05 11.03
N GLN A 180 4.43 14.08 11.46
CA GLN A 180 3.51 12.95 11.27
C GLN A 180 3.32 12.60 9.79
N ALA A 181 3.19 13.61 8.92
CA ALA A 181 3.07 13.42 7.49
C ALA A 181 4.34 12.77 6.89
N PHE A 182 5.52 13.28 7.24
CA PHE A 182 6.80 12.75 6.76
C PHE A 182 7.04 11.31 7.26
N VAL A 183 6.89 11.07 8.57
CA VAL A 183 7.08 9.73 9.16
C VAL A 183 6.05 8.74 8.59
N GLY A 184 4.80 9.17 8.36
CA GLY A 184 3.79 8.34 7.73
C GLY A 184 4.19 7.89 6.32
N LEU A 185 4.71 8.81 5.50
CA LEU A 185 5.22 8.51 4.16
C LEU A 185 6.47 7.63 4.20
N ALA A 186 7.45 7.97 5.05
CA ALA A 186 8.69 7.19 5.18
C ALA A 186 8.40 5.75 5.69
N SER A 187 7.44 5.61 6.60
CA SER A 187 6.98 4.31 7.12
C SER A 187 6.34 3.44 6.05
N PHE A 188 5.65 4.04 5.06
CA PHE A 188 5.11 3.30 3.90
C PHE A 188 6.21 2.61 3.09
N TYR A 189 7.39 3.23 2.99
CA TYR A 189 8.56 2.70 2.28
C TYR A 189 9.62 2.07 3.20
N ARG A 190 9.27 1.77 4.47
CA ARG A 190 10.24 1.23 5.44
C ARG A 190 10.93 -0.06 4.99
N LYS A 191 10.28 -0.86 4.13
CA LYS A 191 10.83 -2.12 3.61
C LYS A 191 12.07 -1.96 2.73
N PHE A 192 12.34 -0.74 2.24
CA PHE A 192 13.53 -0.39 1.44
C PHE A 192 14.69 0.11 2.32
N ILE A 193 14.46 0.32 3.62
CA ILE A 193 15.41 0.99 4.51
C ILE A 193 15.85 0.02 5.61
N HIS A 194 17.11 -0.38 5.55
CA HIS A 194 17.75 -1.10 6.63
C HIS A 194 17.75 -0.25 7.92
N ASN A 195 17.34 -0.85 9.05
CA ASN A 195 17.26 -0.22 10.37
C ASN A 195 16.41 1.07 10.42
N PHE A 196 15.33 1.14 9.62
CA PHE A 196 14.42 2.28 9.56
C PHE A 196 14.04 2.85 10.93
N ILE A 197 13.64 2.01 11.89
CA ILE A 197 13.17 2.47 13.20
C ILE A 197 14.28 3.16 14.00
N THR A 198 15.52 2.68 13.91
CA THR A 198 16.66 3.29 14.59
C THR A 198 16.94 4.68 14.03
N ILE A 199 16.89 4.83 12.70
CA ILE A 199 17.07 6.12 12.03
C ILE A 199 15.90 7.06 12.30
N ALA A 200 14.66 6.56 12.28
CA ALA A 200 13.47 7.36 12.50
C ALA A 200 13.22 7.69 13.99
N ALA A 201 13.88 7.02 14.93
CA ALA A 201 13.63 7.18 16.37
C ALA A 201 13.76 8.64 16.87
N PRO A 202 14.80 9.41 16.51
CA PRO A 202 14.92 10.80 16.95
C PRO A 202 13.80 11.70 16.42
N ILE A 203 13.31 11.43 15.21
CA ILE A 203 12.21 12.15 14.57
C ILE A 203 10.88 11.78 15.23
N MET A 204 10.66 10.49 15.50
CA MET A 204 9.46 10.00 16.18
C MET A 204 9.35 10.51 17.62
N ASP A 205 10.48 10.80 18.29
CA ASP A 205 10.45 11.40 19.62
C ASP A 205 9.79 12.80 19.63
N CYS A 206 9.75 13.52 18.49
CA CYS A 206 8.98 14.77 18.35
C CYS A 206 7.46 14.57 18.42
N LEU A 207 6.98 13.34 18.27
CA LEU A 207 5.55 13.00 18.37
C LEU A 207 5.10 12.79 19.81
N LYS A 208 6.04 12.66 20.76
CA LYS A 208 5.74 12.54 22.19
C LYS A 208 5.27 13.89 22.73
N LYS A 209 4.42 13.88 23.77
CA LYS A 209 3.89 15.11 24.40
C LYS A 209 5.06 15.97 24.90
N GLY A 210 5.17 17.21 24.39
CA GLY A 210 6.23 18.17 24.74
C GLY A 210 6.31 19.33 23.76
N SER A 211 7.24 20.27 23.99
CA SER A 211 7.56 21.33 23.02
C SER A 211 8.25 20.73 21.79
N PHE A 212 7.80 21.15 20.60
CA PHE A 212 8.45 20.78 19.35
C PHE A 212 9.84 21.41 19.33
N LEU A 213 10.87 20.57 19.41
CA LEU A 213 12.26 21.00 19.30
C LEU A 213 12.85 20.31 18.08
N TRP A 214 13.39 21.08 17.15
CA TRP A 214 14.14 20.54 16.03
C TRP A 214 15.62 20.87 16.27
N GLY A 215 16.44 19.85 16.48
CA GLY A 215 17.86 19.99 16.79
C GLY A 215 18.70 19.08 15.91
N ASN A 216 20.02 19.20 16.01
CA ASN A 216 20.97 18.54 15.08
C ASN A 216 20.70 17.04 14.93
N LYS A 217 20.55 16.29 16.03
CA LYS A 217 20.25 14.84 15.98
C LYS A 217 19.03 14.48 15.12
N ARG A 218 18.01 15.33 15.10
CA ARG A 218 16.77 15.13 14.32
C ARG A 218 16.97 15.52 12.86
N GLN A 219 17.74 16.59 12.62
CA GLN A 219 18.13 17.02 11.29
C GLN A 219 18.99 15.94 10.60
N ASP A 220 20.00 15.42 11.29
CA ASP A 220 20.88 14.37 10.79
C ASP A 220 20.06 13.10 10.43
N SER A 221 19.12 12.73 11.30
CA SER A 221 18.22 11.60 11.05
C SER A 221 17.28 11.83 9.85
N PHE A 222 16.80 13.06 9.69
CA PHE A 222 15.93 13.45 8.59
C PHE A 222 16.65 13.42 7.25
N GLU A 223 17.87 13.95 7.19
CA GLU A 223 18.72 13.92 6.01
C GLU A 223 19.12 12.49 5.65
N LEU A 224 19.51 11.69 6.65
CA LEU A 224 19.87 10.28 6.44
C LEU A 224 18.68 9.45 5.90
N LEU A 225 17.45 9.68 6.39
CA LEU A 225 16.26 9.02 5.83
C LEU A 225 16.01 9.44 4.38
N LYS A 226 16.15 10.74 4.07
CA LYS A 226 15.98 11.23 2.70
C LYS A 226 17.01 10.62 1.76
N GLU A 227 18.26 10.52 2.20
CA GLU A 227 19.33 9.88 1.45
C GLU A 227 19.03 8.40 1.20
N LYS A 228 18.70 7.63 2.24
CA LYS A 228 18.40 6.19 2.12
C LYS A 228 17.21 5.92 1.18
N LEU A 229 16.15 6.72 1.27
CA LEU A 229 14.98 6.62 0.38
C LEU A 229 15.29 7.03 -1.06
N SER A 230 16.30 7.88 -1.28
CA SER A 230 16.69 8.33 -2.61
C SER A 230 17.67 7.39 -3.30
N ASN A 231 18.56 6.76 -2.53
CA ASN A 231 19.66 5.96 -3.07
C ASN A 231 19.34 4.46 -3.19
N ASN A 232 18.32 3.96 -2.49
CA ASN A 232 18.10 2.52 -2.34
C ASN A 232 16.70 2.06 -2.80
N PRO A 233 16.35 2.22 -4.10
CA PRO A 233 14.97 2.01 -4.52
C PRO A 233 14.64 0.56 -4.88
N ILE A 234 15.60 -0.38 -4.96
CA ILE A 234 15.36 -1.70 -5.57
C ILE A 234 15.27 -2.79 -4.50
N LEU A 235 14.12 -3.47 -4.45
CA LEU A 235 13.95 -4.75 -3.75
C LEU A 235 13.63 -5.82 -4.78
N GLU A 236 14.07 -7.05 -4.52
CA GLU A 236 13.65 -8.20 -5.31
C GLU A 236 12.32 -8.75 -4.81
N LEU A 237 11.50 -9.22 -5.74
CA LEU A 237 10.28 -9.96 -5.45
C LEU A 237 10.66 -11.36 -4.94
N PRO A 238 9.94 -11.88 -3.93
CA PRO A 238 10.25 -13.19 -3.37
C PRO A 238 10.04 -14.30 -4.39
N ASP A 239 11.02 -15.19 -4.51
CA ASP A 239 10.89 -16.46 -5.24
C ASP A 239 10.66 -17.60 -4.24
N PHE A 240 9.41 -18.05 -4.13
CA PHE A 240 9.04 -19.13 -3.20
C PHE A 240 9.63 -20.50 -3.55
N SER A 241 10.31 -20.64 -4.69
CA SER A 241 11.05 -21.86 -5.04
C SER A 241 12.47 -21.91 -4.45
N GLN A 242 12.98 -20.78 -3.98
CA GLN A 242 14.33 -20.65 -3.41
C GLN A 242 14.29 -20.54 -1.88
N PRO A 243 15.34 -21.01 -1.17
CA PRO A 243 15.44 -20.83 0.27
C PRO A 243 15.59 -19.34 0.62
N PHE A 244 14.92 -18.92 1.70
CA PHE A 244 15.06 -17.58 2.25
C PHE A 244 16.19 -17.55 3.29
N GLU A 245 16.96 -16.47 3.28
CA GLU A 245 17.98 -16.16 4.29
C GLU A 245 17.47 -15.01 5.16
N VAL A 246 17.50 -15.22 6.48
CA VAL A 246 17.11 -14.20 7.45
C VAL A 246 18.33 -13.84 8.29
N ALA A 247 18.73 -12.58 8.21
CA ALA A 247 19.73 -12.02 9.09
C ALA A 247 19.04 -11.11 10.11
N VAL A 248 19.41 -11.25 11.38
CA VAL A 248 18.87 -10.46 12.48
C VAL A 248 19.99 -9.76 13.23
N ASP A 249 19.69 -8.57 13.73
CA ASP A 249 20.57 -7.79 14.58
C ASP A 249 19.74 -7.14 15.70
N ALA A 250 20.34 -7.00 16.87
CA ALA A 250 19.70 -6.40 18.03
C ALA A 250 20.65 -5.42 18.70
N CYS A 251 20.15 -4.23 19.01
CA CYS A 251 20.82 -3.28 19.87
C CYS A 251 19.95 -2.95 21.09
N GLY A 252 20.55 -2.36 22.12
CA GLY A 252 19.84 -2.04 23.36
C GLY A 252 18.63 -1.10 23.21
N THR A 253 18.41 -0.50 22.04
CA THR A 253 17.26 0.37 21.76
C THR A 253 16.23 -0.22 20.78
N GLY A 254 16.60 -1.22 19.99
CA GLY A 254 15.80 -1.70 18.87
C GLY A 254 16.37 -2.95 18.23
N ILE A 255 15.54 -3.62 17.43
CA ILE A 255 15.91 -4.79 16.64
C ILE A 255 15.77 -4.47 15.16
N GLY A 256 16.62 -5.09 14.35
CA GLY A 256 16.60 -5.05 12.90
C GLY A 256 16.67 -6.46 12.34
N SER A 257 16.06 -6.66 11.18
CA SER A 257 16.29 -7.86 10.39
C SER A 257 16.17 -7.53 8.91
N PHE A 258 16.75 -8.38 8.08
CA PHE A 258 16.49 -8.35 6.65
C PHE A 258 16.31 -9.76 6.12
N LEU A 259 15.41 -9.85 5.15
CA LEU A 259 15.12 -11.04 4.39
C LEU A 259 15.85 -10.92 3.05
N SER A 260 16.60 -11.94 2.66
CA SER A 260 17.30 -11.98 1.38
C SER A 260 17.20 -13.35 0.70
N GLN A 261 17.41 -13.36 -0.61
CA GLN A 261 17.59 -14.56 -1.42
C GLN A 261 18.82 -14.38 -2.30
N THR A 262 19.73 -15.37 -2.32
CA THR A 262 20.93 -15.33 -3.17
C THR A 262 21.78 -14.06 -3.02
N GLY A 263 21.82 -13.46 -1.82
CA GLY A 263 22.54 -12.21 -1.54
C GLY A 263 21.78 -10.92 -1.87
N HIS A 264 20.54 -11.00 -2.35
CA HIS A 264 19.72 -9.85 -2.72
C HIS A 264 18.61 -9.58 -1.68
N PRO A 265 18.40 -8.32 -1.24
CA PRO A 265 17.41 -7.99 -0.23
C PRO A 265 15.97 -7.98 -0.79
N ILE A 266 15.07 -8.64 -0.06
CA ILE A 266 13.63 -8.71 -0.35
C ILE A 266 12.87 -7.72 0.53
N GLU A 267 13.13 -7.74 1.83
CA GLU A 267 12.47 -6.85 2.79
C GLU A 267 13.37 -6.54 3.98
N PHE A 268 13.39 -5.27 4.39
CA PHE A 268 13.96 -4.83 5.66
C PHE A 268 12.88 -4.69 6.73
N PHE A 269 13.13 -5.24 7.91
CA PHE A 269 12.29 -5.11 9.09
C PHE A 269 13.07 -4.43 10.21
N SER A 270 12.37 -3.61 10.99
CA SER A 270 12.93 -3.04 12.22
C SER A 270 11.82 -2.70 13.20
N GLU A 271 12.15 -2.80 14.49
CA GLU A 271 11.22 -2.54 15.60
C GLU A 271 11.94 -1.92 16.78
N LYS A 272 11.29 -0.95 17.45
CA LYS A 272 11.81 -0.34 18.67
C LYS A 272 11.46 -1.23 19.85
N LEU A 273 12.45 -1.56 20.67
CA LEU A 273 12.21 -2.29 21.91
C LEU A 273 11.46 -1.39 22.90
N CYS A 274 10.46 -1.95 23.58
CA CYS A 274 9.79 -1.26 24.68
C CYS A 274 10.72 -1.16 25.90
N PRO A 275 10.49 -0.23 26.85
CA PRO A 275 11.42 0.00 27.97
C PRO A 275 11.76 -1.28 28.76
N SER A 276 10.78 -2.17 28.95
CA SER A 276 10.99 -3.46 29.63
C SER A 276 11.88 -4.44 28.85
N ARG A 277 11.93 -4.34 27.52
CA ARG A 277 12.76 -5.20 26.67
C ARG A 277 14.15 -4.63 26.43
N GLN A 278 14.31 -3.32 26.60
CA GLN A 278 15.62 -2.67 26.54
C GLN A 278 16.53 -3.10 27.70
N THR A 279 15.95 -3.54 28.82
CA THR A 279 16.68 -4.06 29.98
C THR A 279 17.00 -5.55 29.87
N TRP A 280 16.55 -6.24 28.82
CA TRP A 280 16.91 -7.62 28.57
C TRP A 280 18.40 -7.76 28.24
N SER A 281 18.95 -8.94 28.49
CA SER A 281 20.29 -9.28 28.05
C SER A 281 20.39 -9.29 26.53
N THR A 282 21.60 -9.09 25.99
CA THR A 282 21.83 -9.10 24.53
C THR A 282 21.31 -10.38 23.88
N TYR A 283 21.52 -11.54 24.51
CA TYR A 283 21.03 -12.83 24.01
C TYR A 283 19.50 -12.91 23.92
N GLU A 284 18.78 -12.36 24.92
CA GLU A 284 17.31 -12.31 24.90
C GLU A 284 16.80 -11.35 23.81
N GLN A 285 17.50 -10.23 23.59
CA GLN A 285 17.17 -9.28 22.53
C GLN A 285 17.40 -9.87 21.13
N GLU A 286 18.50 -10.59 20.93
CA GLU A 286 18.78 -11.31 19.67
C GLU A 286 17.76 -12.42 19.41
N MET A 287 17.44 -13.24 20.42
CA MET A 287 16.40 -14.27 20.30
C MET A 287 15.04 -13.65 19.99
N TYR A 288 14.71 -12.52 20.62
CA TYR A 288 13.49 -11.77 20.30
C TYR A 288 13.50 -11.22 18.87
N ALA A 289 14.63 -10.70 18.40
CA ALA A 289 14.79 -10.26 17.01
C ALA A 289 14.49 -11.40 16.03
N LEU A 290 15.01 -12.60 16.29
CA LEU A 290 14.75 -13.79 15.48
C LEU A 290 13.26 -14.19 15.47
N VAL A 291 12.62 -14.22 16.63
CA VAL A 291 11.17 -14.52 16.73
C VAL A 291 10.33 -13.47 16.01
N ARG A 292 10.73 -12.20 16.04
CA ARG A 292 10.02 -11.11 15.36
C ARG A 292 10.25 -11.10 13.86
N ALA A 293 11.44 -11.47 13.40
CA ALA A 293 11.76 -11.58 11.98
C ALA A 293 10.97 -12.70 11.29
N LEU A 294 10.72 -13.81 11.99
CA LEU A 294 9.97 -14.96 11.46
C LEU A 294 8.43 -14.81 11.52
N LYS A 295 7.91 -13.73 12.10
CA LYS A 295 6.47 -13.54 12.36
C LYS A 295 5.83 -12.50 11.45
#